data_AF-A0A3P7NYN2-F1
#
_entry.id   AF-A0A3P7NYN2-F1
#
_cell.length_a   1.000
_cell.length_b   1.000
_cell.length_c   1.000
_cell.angle_alpha   90.00
_cell.angle_beta   90.00
_cell.angle_gamma   90.00
#
_symmetry.space_group_name_H-M   'P 1'
#
loop_
_entity.id
_entity.type
_entity.pdbx_description
1 polymer ?
#
loop_
_entity_poly.entity_id
_entity_poly.type
_entity_poly.pdbx_seq_one_letter_code
_entity_poly.pdbx_strand_id
1 'polypeptide(L)'
;MARLKKSCDPNAPARPRSSFNLYMSHRISQSEALASKPFGERNRMIGLEWAALPPEQKQIFNEQASREREKYKVDFEAYKQTQSFKDWQAKQEGLRASNSPKSGKRGPKGGKRTHEPEPDTTSSPKTQRIPIFSEEFLAYNRQREMTLRNLRKQATQLEEETALLSKHVENLANASTKLEQQIKSTEAQLAAEEALTQRFRKELTATFAEVCFVSLYCFLRPCVLSTRFQSAFVFSSLLKERESECFILKGIPKNF
;
A
#
# COMPACT_ATOMS: atom_id res chain seq x y z
N MET A 1 46.19 3.11 -13.97
CA MET A 1 45.17 2.17 -14.46
C MET A 1 43.97 2.96 -14.94
N ALA A 2 43.77 3.10 -16.26
CA ALA A 2 42.58 3.76 -16.80
C ALA A 2 41.34 2.91 -16.47
N ARG A 3 40.38 3.49 -15.76
CA ARG A 3 39.11 2.83 -15.43
C ARG A 3 38.38 2.59 -16.75
N LEU A 4 38.31 1.33 -17.19
CA LEU A 4 37.49 0.93 -18.34
C LEU A 4 36.08 1.50 -18.14
N LYS A 5 35.70 2.45 -18.99
CA LYS A 5 34.41 3.11 -18.92
C LYS A 5 33.38 2.03 -19.23
N LYS A 6 32.55 1.70 -18.24
CA LYS A 6 31.49 0.70 -18.39
C LYS A 6 30.64 1.15 -19.57
N SER A 7 30.63 0.36 -20.65
CA SER A 7 29.93 0.71 -21.88
C SER A 7 28.43 0.68 -21.62
N CYS A 8 27.84 1.83 -21.31
CA CYS A 8 26.40 2.00 -21.40
C CYS A 8 25.97 1.81 -22.85
N ASP A 9 24.80 1.21 -23.08
CA ASP A 9 24.22 1.11 -24.42
C ASP A 9 24.11 2.53 -25.03
N PRO A 10 24.65 2.77 -26.24
CA PRO A 10 24.42 4.01 -26.97
C PRO A 10 22.94 4.35 -27.19
N ASN A 11 22.05 3.36 -27.25
CA ASN A 11 20.61 3.55 -27.46
C ASN A 11 19.80 3.69 -26.15
N ALA A 12 20.43 3.59 -24.97
CA ALA A 12 19.72 3.76 -23.71
C ALA A 12 19.44 5.25 -23.44
N PRO A 13 18.23 5.59 -22.93
CA PRO A 13 17.95 6.92 -22.42
C PRO A 13 19.02 7.38 -21.42
N ALA A 14 19.41 8.65 -21.47
CA ALA A 14 20.41 9.20 -20.56
C ALA A 14 19.81 9.40 -19.16
N ARG A 15 20.59 9.09 -18.11
CA ARG A 15 20.12 9.25 -16.73
C ARG A 15 19.81 10.72 -16.43
N PRO A 16 18.69 11.01 -15.74
CA PRO A 16 18.28 12.37 -15.42
C PRO A 16 19.28 13.00 -14.46
N ARG A 17 19.40 14.34 -14.50
CA ARG A 17 20.31 15.06 -13.61
C ARG A 17 19.69 15.21 -12.22
N SER A 18 20.55 15.27 -11.20
CA SER A 18 20.13 15.64 -9.85
C SER A 18 19.76 17.13 -9.80
N SER A 19 18.92 17.55 -8.86
CA SER A 19 18.54 18.96 -8.68
C SER A 19 19.75 19.88 -8.50
N PHE A 20 20.76 19.44 -7.75
CA PHE A 20 22.04 20.15 -7.64
C PHE A 20 22.78 20.24 -8.98
N ASN A 21 22.78 19.18 -9.80
CA ASN A 21 23.46 19.19 -11.10
C ASN A 21 22.73 20.09 -12.11
N LEU A 22 21.40 20.21 -12.01
CA LEU A 22 20.60 21.17 -12.78
C LEU A 22 20.97 22.60 -12.36
N TYR A 23 20.97 22.88 -11.06
CA TYR A 23 21.41 24.17 -10.52
C TYR A 23 22.84 24.52 -10.94
N MET A 24 23.78 23.58 -10.81
CA MET A 24 25.17 23.76 -11.22
C MET A 24 25.28 24.08 -12.71
N SER A 25 24.55 23.37 -13.56
CA SER A 25 24.54 23.63 -15.01
C SER A 25 23.96 25.02 -15.31
N HIS A 26 22.87 25.39 -14.63
CA HIS A 26 22.25 26.71 -14.73
C HIS A 26 23.19 27.84 -14.28
N ARG A 27 23.84 27.70 -13.12
CA ARG A 27 24.80 28.70 -12.60
C ARG A 27 26.02 28.87 -13.50
N ILE A 28 26.54 27.78 -14.07
CA ILE A 28 27.64 27.85 -15.04
C ILE A 28 27.22 28.59 -16.30
N SER A 29 25.99 28.37 -16.78
CA SER A 29 25.47 29.08 -17.97
C SER A 29 25.23 30.58 -17.72
N GLN A 30 24.99 30.99 -16.47
CA GLN A 30 24.76 32.38 -16.09
C GLN A 30 26.05 33.19 -15.93
N SER A 31 27.21 32.55 -15.76
CA SER A 31 28.47 33.24 -15.50
C SER A 31 29.63 32.59 -16.24
N GLU A 32 30.08 33.26 -17.29
CA GLU A 32 31.26 32.86 -18.05
C GLU A 32 32.54 32.88 -17.17
N ALA A 33 32.59 33.79 -16.19
CA ALA A 33 33.66 33.84 -15.20
C ALA A 33 33.71 32.58 -14.31
N LEU A 34 32.56 32.01 -13.95
CA LEU A 34 32.51 30.71 -13.25
C LEU A 34 32.85 29.55 -14.19
N ALA A 35 32.43 29.62 -15.46
CA ALA A 35 32.73 28.61 -16.46
C ALA A 35 34.23 28.48 -16.75
N SER A 36 34.96 29.61 -16.80
CA SER A 36 36.40 29.66 -17.04
C SER A 36 37.26 29.19 -15.86
N LYS A 37 36.70 29.11 -14.64
CA LYS A 37 37.46 28.68 -13.46
C LYS A 37 37.78 27.18 -13.47
N PRO A 38 38.88 26.76 -12.81
CA PRO A 38 39.22 25.35 -12.65
C PRO A 38 38.06 24.56 -12.03
N PHE A 39 37.86 23.33 -12.50
CA PHE A 39 36.72 22.47 -12.11
C PHE A 39 36.55 22.34 -10.58
N GLY A 40 37.66 22.14 -9.85
CA GLY A 40 37.62 21.99 -8.39
C GLY A 40 37.16 23.26 -7.66
N GLU A 41 37.67 24.42 -8.05
CA GLU A 41 37.31 25.72 -7.45
C GLU A 41 35.86 26.08 -7.76
N ARG A 42 35.45 25.91 -9.03
CA ARG A 42 34.08 26.15 -9.49
C ARG A 42 33.06 25.32 -8.71
N ASN A 43 33.28 24.01 -8.60
CA ASN A 43 32.35 23.12 -7.90
C ASN A 43 32.28 23.43 -6.41
N ARG A 44 33.39 23.86 -5.80
CA ARG A 44 33.40 24.29 -4.40
C ARG A 44 32.53 25.51 -4.19
N MET A 45 32.66 26.54 -5.03
CA MET A 45 31.85 27.76 -4.92
C MET A 45 30.36 27.47 -5.16
N ILE A 46 30.01 26.75 -6.22
CA ILE A 46 28.62 26.39 -6.52
C ILE A 46 28.01 25.52 -5.40
N GLY A 47 28.81 24.63 -4.80
CA GLY A 47 28.39 23.85 -3.65
C GLY A 47 28.04 24.70 -2.43
N LEU A 48 28.84 25.73 -2.15
CA LEU A 48 28.57 26.69 -1.06
C LEU A 48 27.31 27.53 -1.35
N GLU A 49 27.16 28.03 -2.58
CA GLU A 49 25.96 28.76 -2.99
C GLU A 49 24.70 27.89 -2.86
N TRP A 50 24.77 26.64 -3.30
CA TRP A 50 23.66 25.70 -3.15
C TRP A 50 23.34 25.43 -1.69
N ALA A 51 24.34 25.27 -0.82
CA ALA A 51 24.10 25.10 0.61
C ALA A 51 23.35 26.31 1.21
N ALA A 52 23.75 27.53 0.83
CA ALA A 52 23.15 28.79 1.30
C ALA A 52 21.80 29.15 0.67
N LEU A 53 21.41 28.50 -0.45
CA LEU A 53 20.18 28.81 -1.18
C LEU A 53 18.92 28.53 -0.33
N PRO A 54 17.89 29.42 -0.34
CA PRO A 54 16.65 29.17 0.39
C PRO A 54 15.90 27.93 -0.15
N PRO A 55 15.09 27.27 0.70
CA PRO A 55 14.39 26.04 0.35
C PRO A 55 13.45 26.22 -0.86
N GLU A 56 12.82 27.39 -1.00
CA GLU A 56 11.92 27.71 -2.12
C GLU A 56 12.63 27.67 -3.47
N GLN A 57 13.83 28.25 -3.55
CA GLN A 57 14.61 28.24 -4.80
C GLN A 57 15.17 26.84 -5.08
N LYS A 58 15.58 26.09 -4.05
CA LYS A 58 15.96 24.68 -4.18
C LYS A 58 14.79 23.83 -4.69
N GLN A 59 13.57 24.14 -4.25
CA GLN A 59 12.35 23.42 -4.62
C GLN A 59 12.09 23.48 -6.13
N ILE A 60 12.30 24.63 -6.78
CA ILE A 60 12.16 24.75 -8.24
C ILE A 60 13.05 23.72 -8.96
N PHE A 61 14.32 23.58 -8.55
CA PHE A 61 15.23 22.60 -9.15
C PHE A 61 14.91 21.15 -8.73
N ASN A 62 14.36 20.94 -7.53
CA ASN A 62 13.89 19.62 -7.10
C ASN A 62 12.69 19.16 -7.93
N GLU A 63 11.74 20.05 -8.22
CA GLU A 63 10.58 19.77 -9.07
C GLU A 63 10.99 19.53 -10.52
N GLN A 64 11.95 20.30 -11.06
CA GLN A 64 12.54 20.03 -12.37
C GLN A 64 13.22 18.65 -12.42
N ALA A 65 14.02 18.31 -11.42
CA ALA A 65 14.66 17.01 -11.32
C ALA A 65 13.65 15.86 -11.17
N SER A 66 12.53 16.08 -10.48
CA SER A 66 11.44 15.08 -10.40
C SER A 66 10.81 14.85 -11.76
N ARG A 67 10.47 15.93 -12.48
CA ARG A 67 9.91 15.85 -13.84
C ARG A 67 10.84 15.13 -14.81
N GLU A 68 12.13 15.43 -14.79
CA GLU A 68 13.11 14.70 -15.62
C GLU A 68 13.21 13.22 -15.25
N ARG A 69 13.10 12.90 -13.96
CA ARG A 69 13.13 11.51 -13.48
C ARG A 69 11.90 10.74 -13.93
N GLU A 70 10.72 11.35 -13.88
CA GLU A 70 9.47 10.75 -14.35
C GLU A 70 9.52 10.50 -15.86
N LYS A 71 9.97 11.48 -16.65
CA LYS A 71 10.19 11.30 -18.09
C LYS A 71 11.15 10.16 -18.39
N TYR A 72 12.30 10.15 -17.73
CA TYR A 72 13.27 9.07 -17.88
C TYR A 72 12.68 7.70 -17.52
N LYS A 73 11.84 7.62 -16.48
CA LYS A 73 11.20 6.36 -16.08
C LYS A 73 10.33 5.82 -17.22
N VAL A 74 9.50 6.66 -17.83
CA VAL A 74 8.65 6.30 -18.97
C VAL A 74 9.50 5.90 -20.18
N ASP A 75 10.48 6.73 -20.56
CA ASP A 75 11.37 6.46 -21.70
C ASP A 75 12.17 5.16 -21.50
N PHE A 76 12.62 4.90 -20.27
CA PHE A 76 13.37 3.70 -19.92
C PHE A 76 12.50 2.44 -19.92
N GLU A 77 11.23 2.54 -19.50
CA GLU A 77 10.25 1.46 -19.60
C GLU A 77 9.97 1.12 -21.07
N ALA A 78 9.82 2.12 -21.94
CA ALA A 78 9.67 1.92 -23.39
C ALA A 78 10.93 1.28 -24.02
N TYR A 79 12.11 1.77 -23.64
CA TYR A 79 13.39 1.22 -24.10
C TYR A 79 13.56 -0.25 -23.68
N LYS A 80 13.12 -0.64 -22.47
CA LYS A 80 13.17 -2.03 -21.99
C LYS A 80 12.39 -3.00 -22.89
N GLN A 81 11.36 -2.54 -23.58
CA GLN A 81 10.56 -3.36 -24.50
C GLN A 81 11.18 -3.47 -25.90
N THR A 82 12.17 -2.63 -26.22
CA THR A 82 12.79 -2.57 -27.56
C THR A 82 13.78 -3.72 -27.76
N GLN A 83 13.93 -4.20 -29.01
CA GLN A 83 14.88 -5.27 -29.34
C GLN A 83 16.33 -4.90 -29.00
N SER A 84 16.70 -3.62 -29.14
CA SER A 84 18.02 -3.12 -28.75
C SER A 84 18.38 -3.41 -27.29
N PHE A 85 17.41 -3.36 -26.37
CA PHE A 85 17.65 -3.67 -24.96
C PHE A 85 17.91 -5.17 -24.74
N LYS A 86 17.19 -6.03 -25.45
CA LYS A 86 17.38 -7.49 -25.40
C LYS A 86 18.75 -7.88 -25.96
N ASP A 87 19.14 -7.31 -27.09
CA ASP A 87 20.45 -7.53 -27.71
C ASP A 87 21.59 -7.04 -26.81
N TRP A 88 21.42 -5.86 -26.18
CA TRP A 88 22.38 -5.33 -25.23
C TRP A 88 22.49 -6.22 -23.98
N GLN A 89 21.37 -6.71 -23.45
CA GLN A 89 21.35 -7.62 -22.30
C GLN A 89 22.07 -8.94 -22.62
N ALA A 90 21.81 -9.55 -23.78
CA ALA A 90 22.49 -10.76 -24.23
C ALA A 90 24.02 -10.54 -24.38
N LYS A 91 24.43 -9.38 -24.90
CA LYS A 91 25.85 -8.99 -25.00
C LYS A 91 26.50 -8.82 -23.62
N GLN A 92 25.80 -8.22 -22.66
CA GLN A 92 26.29 -8.08 -21.28
C GLN A 92 26.41 -9.45 -20.58
N GLU A 93 25.48 -10.37 -20.82
CA GLU A 93 25.53 -11.73 -20.27
C GLU A 93 26.70 -12.53 -20.87
N GLY A 94 26.93 -12.44 -22.17
CA GLY A 94 28.10 -13.04 -22.83
C GLY A 94 29.43 -12.51 -22.29
N LEU A 95 29.55 -11.19 -22.07
CA LEU A 95 30.73 -10.56 -21.46
C LEU A 95 30.93 -10.93 -19.99
N ARG A 96 29.86 -11.23 -19.24
CA ARG A 96 29.94 -11.68 -17.84
C ARG A 96 30.32 -13.15 -17.76
N ALA A 97 29.81 -14.00 -18.67
CA ALA A 97 30.19 -15.39 -18.78
C ALA A 97 31.65 -15.58 -19.21
N SER A 98 32.17 -14.71 -20.08
CA SER A 98 33.58 -14.75 -20.49
C SER A 98 34.56 -14.28 -19.40
N ASN A 99 34.09 -13.50 -18.43
CA ASN A 99 34.92 -12.93 -17.35
C ASN A 99 34.81 -13.69 -16.01
N SER A 100 34.11 -14.82 -15.93
CA SER A 100 34.09 -15.64 -14.71
C SER A 100 35.40 -16.44 -14.58
N PRO A 101 36.25 -16.21 -13.56
CA PRO A 101 37.37 -17.09 -13.27
C PRO A 101 36.81 -18.41 -12.73
N LYS A 102 37.23 -19.53 -13.31
CA LYS A 102 36.99 -20.87 -12.76
C LYS A 102 37.29 -20.88 -11.26
N SER A 103 36.34 -21.38 -10.50
CA SER A 103 36.41 -21.66 -9.06
C SER A 103 37.65 -22.49 -8.72
N GLY A 104 38.70 -21.82 -8.25
CA GLY A 104 39.84 -22.43 -7.58
C GLY A 104 39.71 -22.20 -6.07
N LYS A 105 39.46 -23.28 -5.32
CA LYS A 105 39.62 -23.37 -3.86
C LYS A 105 40.79 -22.51 -3.38
N ARG A 106 40.53 -21.50 -2.55
CA ARG A 106 41.55 -20.90 -1.69
C ARG A 106 41.16 -21.16 -0.24
N GLY A 107 41.83 -22.15 0.35
CA GLY A 107 41.78 -22.42 1.78
C GLY A 107 42.39 -21.26 2.60
N PRO A 108 42.16 -21.24 3.91
CA PRO A 108 42.59 -20.15 4.78
C PRO A 108 44.10 -20.27 5.00
N LYS A 109 44.89 -19.38 4.38
CA LYS A 109 46.33 -19.28 4.66
C LYS A 109 46.57 -18.15 5.66
N GLY A 110 46.59 -18.52 6.93
CA GLY A 110 47.22 -17.74 7.99
C GLY A 110 48.71 -17.59 7.67
N GLY A 111 49.19 -16.35 7.66
CA GLY A 111 50.57 -15.99 7.39
C GLY A 111 51.03 -14.98 8.42
N LYS A 112 51.42 -15.49 9.58
CA LYS A 112 52.20 -14.80 10.62
C LYS A 112 53.53 -14.36 9.98
N ARG A 113 53.77 -13.06 9.87
CA ARG A 113 55.12 -12.52 9.65
C ARG A 113 55.50 -11.71 10.87
N THR A 114 56.25 -12.37 11.75
CA THR A 114 57.12 -11.77 12.76
C THR A 114 58.25 -11.05 12.03
N HIS A 115 58.45 -9.77 12.33
CA HIS A 115 59.67 -9.04 12.02
C HIS A 115 60.19 -8.52 13.37
N GLU A 116 61.28 -9.13 13.84
CA GLU A 116 62.11 -8.65 14.96
C GLU A 116 62.83 -7.35 14.55
N PRO A 117 63.20 -6.48 15.50
CA PRO A 117 63.60 -5.09 15.23
C PRO A 117 65.12 -4.94 15.02
N GLU A 118 65.52 -4.02 14.12
CA GLU A 118 66.88 -3.45 14.12
C GLU A 118 66.77 -1.90 13.98
N PRO A 119 67.67 -1.12 14.63
CA PRO A 119 67.41 0.25 15.05
C PRO A 119 67.91 1.34 14.11
N ASP A 120 67.29 2.52 14.26
CA ASP A 120 67.73 3.90 13.98
C ASP A 120 68.51 4.18 12.67
N THR A 121 68.06 5.08 11.80
CA THR A 121 68.16 6.54 12.04
C THR A 121 67.44 7.31 10.91
N THR A 122 67.10 8.57 11.19
CA THR A 122 66.72 9.66 10.26
C THR A 122 65.24 10.05 10.28
N SER A 123 64.98 10.99 11.19
CA SER A 123 64.04 12.10 11.11
C SER A 123 63.19 12.21 9.83
N SER A 124 61.95 11.75 9.90
CA SER A 124 60.85 12.29 9.13
C SER A 124 59.61 12.28 10.02
N PRO A 125 58.78 13.34 10.07
CA PRO A 125 57.60 13.36 10.92
C PRO A 125 56.72 12.19 10.50
N LYS A 126 56.56 11.21 11.41
CA LYS A 126 55.61 10.12 11.26
C LYS A 126 54.24 10.77 11.11
N THR A 127 53.80 10.96 9.87
CA THR A 127 52.38 11.00 9.54
C THR A 127 51.84 9.76 10.20
N GLN A 128 51.11 9.94 11.31
CA GLN A 128 50.39 8.87 11.98
C GLN A 128 49.64 8.14 10.87
N ARG A 129 50.12 6.95 10.52
CA ARG A 129 49.54 6.18 9.43
C ARG A 129 48.26 5.62 10.01
N ILE A 130 47.22 6.45 10.01
CA ILE A 130 45.87 6.08 10.44
C ILE A 130 45.55 4.79 9.67
N PRO A 131 45.37 3.65 10.35
CA PRO A 131 44.99 2.43 9.65
C PRO A 131 43.67 2.73 8.95
N ILE A 132 43.70 2.69 7.62
CA ILE A 132 42.58 3.02 6.71
C ILE A 132 41.31 2.22 7.08
N PHE A 133 41.50 1.12 7.82
CA PHE A 133 40.46 0.36 8.51
C PHE A 133 40.92 0.11 9.95
N SER A 134 40.49 0.96 10.89
CA SER A 134 40.63 0.63 12.32
C SER A 134 39.77 -0.60 12.64
N GLU A 135 40.17 -1.37 13.63
CA GLU A 135 39.41 -2.54 14.09
C GLU A 135 37.98 -2.16 14.50
N GLU A 136 37.84 -0.99 15.13
CA GLU A 136 36.55 -0.36 15.47
C GLU A 136 35.70 -0.06 14.22
N PHE A 137 36.29 0.50 13.16
CA PHE A 137 35.57 0.78 11.91
C PHE A 137 35.06 -0.50 11.26
N LEU A 138 35.88 -1.56 11.23
CA LEU A 138 35.47 -2.86 10.70
C LEU A 138 34.37 -3.50 11.54
N ALA A 139 34.47 -3.41 12.87
CA ALA A 139 33.45 -3.91 13.80
C ALA A 139 32.12 -3.15 13.64
N TYR A 140 32.17 -1.82 13.57
CA TYR A 140 31.01 -0.97 13.31
C TYR A 140 30.35 -1.29 11.97
N ASN A 141 31.14 -1.45 10.90
CA ASN A 141 30.61 -1.81 9.59
C ASN A 141 29.93 -3.18 9.62
N ARG A 142 30.56 -4.19 10.23
CA ARG A 142 29.95 -5.52 10.43
C ARG A 142 28.64 -5.45 11.21
N GLN A 143 28.61 -4.70 12.32
CA GLN A 143 27.40 -4.51 13.12
C GLN A 143 26.31 -3.82 12.31
N ARG A 144 26.65 -2.77 11.57
CA ARG A 144 25.71 -2.06 10.69
C ARG A 144 25.14 -2.98 9.62
N GLU A 145 25.97 -3.78 8.96
CA GLU A 145 25.52 -4.74 7.95
C GLU A 145 24.65 -5.85 8.56
N MET A 146 24.94 -6.30 9.78
CA MET A 146 24.10 -7.24 10.53
C MET A 146 22.74 -6.62 10.86
N THR A 147 22.71 -5.39 11.39
CA THR A 147 21.47 -4.65 11.67
C THR A 147 20.64 -4.45 10.40
N LEU A 148 21.26 -4.07 9.28
CA LEU A 148 20.57 -3.92 8.01
C LEU A 148 19.97 -5.24 7.51
N ARG A 149 20.67 -6.37 7.70
CA ARG A 149 20.12 -7.69 7.37
C ARG A 149 18.92 -8.04 8.26
N ASN A 150 19.01 -7.78 9.56
CA ASN A 150 17.91 -8.03 10.49
C ASN A 150 16.70 -7.15 10.18
N LEU A 151 16.89 -5.86 9.90
CA LEU A 151 15.82 -4.95 9.51
C LEU A 151 15.16 -5.36 8.19
N ARG A 152 15.95 -5.79 7.19
CA ARG A 152 15.39 -6.31 5.94
C ARG A 152 14.54 -7.57 6.18
N LYS A 153 14.99 -8.47 7.06
CA LYS A 153 14.23 -9.66 7.44
C LYS A 153 12.92 -9.31 8.17
N GLN A 154 12.97 -8.34 9.09
CA GLN A 154 11.77 -7.86 9.78
C GLN A 154 10.79 -7.19 8.82
N ALA A 155 11.28 -6.38 7.88
CA ALA A 155 10.44 -5.75 6.87
C ALA A 155 9.70 -6.81 6.03
N THR A 156 10.39 -7.84 5.55
CA THR A 156 9.75 -8.93 4.80
C THR A 156 8.73 -9.71 5.65
N GLN A 157 9.01 -9.93 6.94
CA GLN A 157 8.07 -10.61 7.85
C GLN A 157 6.80 -9.79 8.06
N LEU A 158 6.93 -8.48 8.29
CA LEU A 158 5.78 -7.59 8.46
C LEU A 158 4.96 -7.45 7.18
N GLU A 159 5.62 -7.46 6.01
CA GLU A 159 4.94 -7.49 4.71
C GLU A 159 4.10 -8.78 4.56
N GLU A 160 4.65 -9.94 4.94
CA GLU A 160 3.94 -11.23 4.95
C GLU A 160 2.75 -11.23 5.92
N GLU A 161 2.94 -10.75 7.16
CA GLU A 161 1.87 -10.64 8.16
C GLU A 161 0.74 -9.70 7.71
N THR A 162 1.10 -8.57 7.08
CA THR A 162 0.13 -7.62 6.54
C THR A 162 -0.69 -8.25 5.40
N ALA A 163 -0.05 -9.03 4.52
CA ALA A 163 -0.74 -9.76 3.46
C ALA A 163 -1.71 -10.82 4.01
N LEU A 164 -1.29 -11.56 5.04
CA LEU A 164 -2.15 -12.54 5.72
C LEU A 164 -3.35 -11.88 6.39
N LEU A 165 -3.14 -10.75 7.08
CA LEU A 165 -4.22 -10.02 7.73
C LEU A 165 -5.21 -9.45 6.71
N SER A 166 -4.72 -8.87 5.60
CA SER A 166 -5.57 -8.41 4.50
C SER A 166 -6.49 -9.52 3.98
N LYS A 167 -5.94 -10.72 3.77
CA LYS A 167 -6.72 -11.89 3.34
C LYS A 167 -7.79 -12.29 4.37
N HIS A 168 -7.49 -12.19 5.67
CA HIS A 168 -8.48 -12.48 6.71
C HIS A 168 -9.62 -11.46 6.70
N VAL A 169 -9.29 -10.17 6.55
CA VAL A 169 -10.28 -9.09 6.42
C VAL A 169 -11.17 -9.32 5.19
N GLU A 170 -10.60 -9.68 4.04
CA GLU A 170 -11.37 -10.03 2.84
C GLU A 170 -12.32 -11.22 3.07
N ASN A 171 -11.85 -12.27 3.74
CA ASN A 171 -12.69 -13.42 4.07
C ASN A 171 -13.86 -13.03 4.98
N LEU A 172 -13.62 -12.21 5.99
CA LEU A 172 -14.66 -11.72 6.90
C LEU A 172 -15.66 -10.79 6.17
N ALA A 173 -15.17 -9.91 5.28
CA ALA A 173 -16.02 -9.06 4.46
C ALA A 173 -16.92 -9.90 3.54
N ASN A 174 -16.38 -10.95 2.92
CA ASN A 174 -17.15 -11.88 2.08
C ASN A 174 -18.20 -12.66 2.91
N ALA A 175 -17.86 -13.08 4.12
CA ALA A 175 -18.82 -13.73 5.01
C ALA A 175 -19.93 -12.74 5.44
N SER A 176 -19.58 -11.50 5.77
CA SER A 176 -20.55 -10.47 6.16
C SER A 176 -21.52 -10.15 5.02
N THR A 177 -21.01 -9.92 3.81
CA THR A 177 -21.87 -9.66 2.64
C THR A 177 -22.80 -10.83 2.33
N LYS A 178 -22.34 -12.07 2.52
CA LYS A 178 -23.19 -13.26 2.37
C LYS A 178 -24.30 -13.31 3.41
N LEU A 179 -23.99 -13.01 4.67
CA LEU A 179 -25.00 -12.94 5.74
C LEU A 179 -26.00 -11.81 5.49
N GLU A 180 -25.56 -10.63 5.02
CA GLU A 180 -26.44 -9.53 4.64
C GLU A 180 -27.39 -9.91 3.50
N GLN A 181 -26.90 -10.64 2.49
CA GLN A 181 -27.75 -11.16 1.42
C GLN A 181 -28.76 -12.17 1.93
N GLN A 182 -28.36 -13.05 2.85
CA GLN A 182 -29.28 -13.99 3.50
C GLN A 182 -30.37 -13.25 4.28
N ILE A 183 -30.01 -12.25 5.09
CA ILE A 183 -30.97 -11.43 5.84
C ILE A 183 -31.98 -10.79 4.88
N LYS A 184 -31.51 -10.12 3.83
CA LYS A 184 -32.38 -9.50 2.81
C LYS A 184 -33.31 -10.54 2.16
N SER A 185 -32.81 -11.73 1.86
CA SER A 185 -33.63 -12.80 1.29
C SER A 185 -34.72 -13.28 2.25
N THR A 186 -34.39 -13.43 3.54
CA THR A 186 -35.34 -13.85 4.57
C THR A 186 -36.37 -12.76 4.87
N GLU A 187 -35.98 -11.48 4.86
CA GLU A 187 -36.90 -10.35 5.00
C GLU A 187 -37.89 -10.29 3.83
N ALA A 188 -37.43 -10.55 2.60
CA ALA A 188 -38.30 -10.62 1.43
C ALA A 188 -39.28 -11.80 1.50
N GLN A 189 -38.83 -12.96 1.98
CA GLN A 189 -39.69 -14.12 2.22
C GLN A 189 -40.76 -13.82 3.26
N LEU A 190 -40.35 -13.24 4.41
CA LEU A 190 -41.27 -12.85 5.47
C LEU A 190 -42.31 -11.84 4.97
N ALA A 191 -41.89 -10.83 4.21
CA ALA A 191 -42.80 -9.84 3.63
C ALA A 191 -43.83 -10.49 2.67
N ALA A 192 -43.42 -11.50 1.90
CA ALA A 192 -44.32 -12.23 1.02
C ALA A 192 -45.36 -13.07 1.80
N GLU A 193 -44.92 -13.75 2.87
CA GLU A 193 -45.81 -14.51 3.76
C GLU A 193 -46.78 -13.61 4.53
N GLU A 194 -46.31 -12.46 5.02
CA GLU A 194 -47.16 -11.43 5.64
C GLU A 194 -48.22 -10.93 4.66
N ALA A 195 -47.84 -10.63 3.41
CA ALA A 195 -48.78 -10.19 2.38
C ALA A 195 -49.83 -11.26 2.07
N LEU A 196 -49.44 -12.54 2.01
CA LEU A 196 -50.35 -13.67 1.80
C LEU A 196 -51.32 -13.82 2.99
N THR A 197 -50.83 -13.71 4.22
CA THR A 197 -51.66 -13.76 5.42
C THR A 197 -52.64 -12.59 5.46
N GLN A 198 -52.22 -11.39 5.08
CA GLN A 198 -53.09 -10.23 4.97
C GLN A 198 -54.19 -10.44 3.91
N ARG A 199 -53.86 -11.04 2.77
CA ARG A 199 -54.86 -11.39 1.74
C ARG A 199 -55.90 -12.38 2.27
N PHE A 200 -55.47 -13.46 2.92
CA PHE A 200 -56.40 -14.42 3.51
C PHE A 200 -57.30 -13.78 4.58
N ARG A 201 -56.74 -12.94 5.45
CA ARG A 201 -57.54 -12.20 6.45
C ARG A 201 -58.60 -11.32 5.80
N LYS A 202 -58.27 -10.60 4.73
CA LYS A 202 -59.23 -9.77 3.98
C LYS A 202 -60.34 -10.61 3.37
N GLU A 203 -60.00 -11.72 2.72
CA GLU A 203 -60.97 -12.62 2.08
C GLU A 203 -61.91 -13.26 3.10
N LEU A 204 -61.37 -13.76 4.22
CA LEU A 204 -62.18 -14.31 5.32
C LEU A 204 -63.10 -13.24 5.92
N THR A 205 -62.59 -12.02 6.13
CA THR A 205 -63.42 -10.94 6.69
C THR A 205 -64.55 -10.56 5.73
N ALA A 206 -64.28 -10.51 4.42
CA ALA A 206 -65.30 -10.22 3.42
C ALA A 206 -66.37 -11.33 3.35
N THR A 207 -65.96 -12.59 3.26
CA THR A 207 -66.88 -13.74 3.21
C THR A 207 -67.74 -13.87 4.48
N PHE A 208 -67.15 -13.71 5.68
CA PHE A 208 -67.92 -13.74 6.93
C PHE A 208 -68.87 -12.54 7.08
N ALA A 209 -68.51 -11.36 6.54
CA ALA A 209 -69.42 -10.22 6.53
C ALA A 209 -70.69 -10.54 5.73
N GLU A 210 -70.55 -11.20 4.56
CA GLU A 210 -71.70 -11.60 3.74
C GLU A 210 -72.60 -12.64 4.44
N VAL A 211 -72.04 -13.62 5.15
CA VAL A 211 -72.82 -14.63 5.89
C VAL A 211 -73.65 -14.02 7.03
N CYS A 212 -73.10 -13.03 7.74
CA CYS A 212 -73.81 -12.33 8.82
C CYS A 212 -75.05 -11.57 8.32
N PHE A 213 -75.06 -11.07 7.08
CA PHE A 213 -76.24 -10.43 6.51
C PHE A 213 -77.32 -11.43 6.07
N VAL A 214 -76.96 -12.62 5.57
CA VAL A 214 -77.97 -13.57 5.07
C VAL A 214 -78.68 -14.32 6.23
N SER A 215 -77.99 -14.62 7.32
CA SER A 215 -78.57 -15.36 8.45
C SER A 215 -79.51 -14.54 9.35
N LEU A 216 -79.30 -13.22 9.46
CA LEU A 216 -80.12 -12.36 10.31
C LEU A 216 -81.46 -11.97 9.66
N TYR A 217 -81.59 -12.07 8.33
CA TYR A 217 -82.83 -11.73 7.63
C TYR A 217 -83.77 -12.92 7.40
N CYS A 218 -83.32 -14.18 7.50
CA CYS A 218 -84.22 -15.34 7.37
C CYS A 218 -84.94 -15.73 8.68
N PHE A 219 -84.50 -15.25 9.85
CA PHE A 219 -85.12 -15.60 11.15
C PHE A 219 -85.86 -14.45 11.84
N LEU A 220 -85.81 -13.22 11.33
CA LEU A 220 -86.48 -12.07 11.93
C LEU A 220 -87.62 -11.56 11.06
N ARG A 221 -88.72 -12.33 11.08
CA ARG A 221 -90.06 -11.73 11.04
C ARG A 221 -90.20 -10.88 12.31
N PRO A 222 -90.73 -9.65 12.26
CA PRO A 222 -90.61 -8.71 13.37
C PRO A 222 -91.47 -9.18 14.53
N CYS A 223 -90.84 -9.69 15.59
CA CYS A 223 -91.44 -9.75 16.90
C CYS A 223 -90.51 -9.04 17.88
N VAL A 224 -91.09 -8.01 18.47
CA VAL A 224 -90.57 -7.07 19.47
C VAL A 224 -89.78 -7.80 20.56
N LEU A 225 -88.57 -7.34 20.90
CA LEU A 225 -88.09 -7.10 22.28
C LEU A 225 -86.56 -6.96 22.34
N SER A 226 -86.15 -5.81 22.87
CA SER A 226 -85.05 -5.62 23.84
C SER A 226 -84.03 -6.75 23.98
N THR A 227 -82.80 -6.54 23.52
CA THR A 227 -81.60 -6.56 24.38
C THR A 227 -80.35 -6.17 23.58
N ARG A 228 -79.46 -5.47 24.29
CA ARG A 228 -78.20 -4.90 23.82
C ARG A 228 -77.35 -5.93 23.05
N PHE A 229 -77.13 -5.66 21.77
CA PHE A 229 -76.02 -6.22 20.99
C PHE A 229 -74.71 -5.72 21.59
N GLN A 230 -74.00 -6.58 22.31
CA GLN A 230 -72.72 -6.23 22.95
C GLN A 230 -71.62 -7.28 22.69
N SER A 231 -71.68 -7.98 21.55
CA SER A 231 -70.65 -8.97 21.17
C SER A 231 -69.69 -8.51 20.07
N ALA A 232 -69.97 -7.40 19.37
CA ALA A 232 -69.10 -6.93 18.28
C ALA A 232 -67.85 -6.16 18.76
N PHE A 233 -67.80 -5.74 20.04
CA PHE A 233 -66.71 -4.89 20.55
C PHE A 233 -65.55 -5.66 21.18
N VAL A 234 -65.75 -6.93 21.54
CA VAL A 234 -64.73 -7.72 22.26
C VAL A 234 -63.65 -8.24 21.30
N PHE A 235 -63.98 -8.50 20.03
CA PHE A 235 -63.00 -8.98 19.05
C PHE A 235 -62.06 -7.89 18.52
N SER A 236 -62.48 -6.62 18.52
CA SER A 236 -61.64 -5.51 18.06
C SER A 236 -60.56 -5.10 19.07
N SER A 237 -60.78 -5.32 20.37
CA SER A 237 -59.79 -5.00 21.41
C SER A 237 -58.69 -6.06 21.51
N LEU A 238 -59.03 -7.34 21.31
CA LEU A 238 -58.08 -8.46 21.39
C LEU A 238 -57.08 -8.52 20.23
N LEU A 239 -57.38 -7.91 19.08
CA LEU A 239 -56.40 -7.80 17.98
C LEU A 239 -55.40 -6.65 18.19
N LYS A 240 -55.74 -5.63 18.99
CA LYS A 240 -54.92 -4.43 19.15
C LYS A 240 -53.79 -4.60 20.19
N GLU A 241 -53.92 -5.57 21.11
CA GLU A 241 -52.88 -5.89 22.09
C GLU A 241 -51.73 -6.75 21.53
N ARG A 242 -51.93 -7.49 20.43
CA ARG A 242 -50.86 -8.27 19.79
C ARG A 242 -49.94 -7.48 18.86
N GLU A 243 -50.37 -6.31 18.38
CA GLU A 243 -49.49 -5.43 17.57
C GLU A 243 -48.47 -4.68 18.42
N SER A 244 -48.77 -4.43 19.71
CA SER A 244 -47.85 -3.78 20.66
C SER A 244 -46.69 -4.67 21.13
N GLU A 245 -46.87 -6.00 21.18
CA GLU A 245 -45.80 -6.91 21.61
C GLU A 245 -44.75 -7.18 20.51
N CYS A 246 -45.11 -7.04 19.22
CA CYS A 246 -44.15 -7.19 18.12
C CYS A 246 -43.23 -5.98 17.93
N PHE A 247 -43.54 -4.82 18.53
CA PHE A 247 -42.76 -3.59 18.37
C PHE A 247 -41.55 -3.50 19.33
N ILE A 248 -41.52 -4.33 20.38
CA ILE A 248 -40.45 -4.30 21.41
C ILE A 248 -39.15 -4.98 20.92
N LEU A 249 -39.20 -5.85 19.89
CA LEU A 249 -38.01 -6.59 19.42
C LEU A 249 -37.21 -5.89 18.29
N LYS A 250 -37.65 -4.73 17.78
CA LYS A 250 -36.96 -4.00 16.70
C LYS A 250 -36.07 -2.84 17.18
N GLY A 251 -35.92 -2.64 18.49
CA GLY A 251 -35.23 -1.49 19.08
C GLY A 251 -34.00 -1.83 19.92
N ILE A 252 -33.03 -2.58 19.38
CA ILE A 252 -31.69 -2.66 20.00
C ILE A 252 -30.74 -1.81 19.14
N PRO A 253 -30.25 -0.66 19.62
CA PRO A 253 -29.22 0.10 18.92
C PRO A 253 -27.91 -0.69 18.93
N LYS A 254 -27.43 -1.06 17.73
CA LYS A 254 -26.06 -1.54 17.54
C LYS A 254 -25.12 -0.35 17.64
N ASN A 255 -24.60 -0.12 18.85
CA ASN A 255 -23.38 0.66 19.03
C ASN A 255 -22.22 -0.33 19.25
N PHE A 256 -21.49 -0.60 18.17
CA PHE A 256 -20.09 -1.00 18.14
C PHE A 256 -19.50 -0.51 16.83
#